data_AF-A0A1G8ZYE3-F1
#
_entry.id   AF-A0A1G8ZYE3-F1
#
_cell.length_a   1.000
_cell.length_b   1.000
_cell.length_c   1.000
_cell.angle_alpha   90.00
_cell.angle_beta   90.00
_cell.angle_gamma   90.00
#
_symmetry.space_group_name_H-M   'P 1'
#
loop_
_entity.id
_entity.type
_entity.pdbx_description
1 polymer ?
#
loop_
_entity_poly.entity_id
_entity_poly.type
_entity_poly.pdbx_seq_one_letter_code
_entity_poly.pdbx_strand_id
1 'polypeptide(L)' 'MSTYLRLQIANLKPEMVSRITAAYEQALHTLCVKDRDDPLTEMVASKIIRIAQTEVLAPAEIAALAIKELETR' A
#
# COMPACT_ATOMS: atom_id res chain seq x y z
N MET A 1 7.43 7.13 2.19
CA MET A 1 6.22 6.73 2.92
C MET A 1 5.33 7.96 2.99
N SER A 2 4.11 7.90 2.46
CA SER A 2 3.19 9.05 2.48
C SER A 2 2.71 9.36 3.89
N THR A 3 2.32 10.62 4.14
CA THR A 3 1.69 11.06 5.39
C THR A 3 0.39 10.29 5.67
N TYR A 4 -0.40 10.03 4.63
CA TYR A 4 -1.62 9.21 4.70
C TYR A 4 -1.38 7.81 5.25
N LEU A 5 -0.41 7.07 4.68
CA LEU A 5 -0.11 5.70 5.11
C LEU A 5 0.31 5.68 6.58
N ARG A 6 1.14 6.66 6.99
CA ARG A 6 1.61 6.79 8.36
C ARG A 6 0.48 6.98 9.36
N LEU A 7 -0.54 7.77 9.01
CA LEU A 7 -1.72 7.96 9.86
C LEU A 7 -2.56 6.69 9.97
N GLN A 8 -2.75 5.97 8.85
CA GLN A 8 -3.61 4.79 8.82
C GLN A 8 -3.00 3.58 9.54
N ILE A 9 -1.68 3.41 9.51
CA ILE A 9 -1.00 2.29 10.16
C ILE A 9 -0.68 2.57 11.64
N ALA A 10 -0.86 3.80 12.13
CA ALA A 10 -0.51 4.20 13.50
C ALA A 10 -1.25 3.41 14.59
N ASN A 11 -2.48 3.00 14.32
CA ASN A 11 -3.32 2.23 15.25
C ASN A 11 -3.38 0.73 14.93
N LEU A 12 -2.61 0.24 13.95
CA LEU A 12 -2.61 -1.17 13.55
C LEU A 12 -1.58 -1.98 14.32
N LYS A 13 -1.79 -3.29 14.37
CA LYS A 13 -0.83 -4.24 14.94
C LYS A 13 0.50 -4.19 14.19
N PRO A 14 1.66 -4.29 14.86
CA PRO A 14 2.98 -4.15 14.24
C PRO A 14 3.26 -5.15 13.10
N GLU A 15 2.69 -6.35 13.18
CA GLU A 15 2.74 -7.34 12.08
C GLU A 15 2.02 -6.84 10.82
N MET A 16 0.88 -6.18 11.00
CA MET A 16 0.09 -5.60 9.91
C MET A 16 0.78 -4.36 9.35
N VAL A 17 1.35 -3.51 10.21
CA VAL A 17 2.17 -2.36 9.82
C VAL A 17 3.32 -2.80 8.91
N SER A 18 4.03 -3.86 9.29
CA SER A 18 5.16 -4.38 8.52
C SER A 18 4.72 -4.90 7.15
N ARG A 19 3.61 -5.64 7.09
CA ARG A 19 3.05 -6.15 5.82
C ARG A 19 2.60 -5.03 4.89
N ILE A 20 1.84 -4.06 5.42
CA ILE A 20 1.32 -2.92 4.67
C ILE A 20 2.48 -2.06 4.14
N THR A 21 3.50 -1.83 4.99
CA THR A 21 4.69 -1.06 4.60
C THR A 21 5.44 -1.75 3.47
N ALA A 22 5.72 -3.04 3.60
CA ALA A 22 6.42 -3.81 2.56
C ALA A 22 5.64 -3.85 1.24
N ALA A 23 4.32 -4.07 1.30
CA ALA A 23 3.46 -4.05 0.12
C ALA A 23 3.47 -2.67 -0.56
N TYR A 24 3.45 -1.60 0.24
CA TYR A 24 3.45 -0.23 -0.27
C TYR A 24 4.76 0.13 -0.96
N GLU A 25 5.90 -0.20 -0.36
CA GLU A 25 7.19 0.03 -0.98
C GLU A 25 7.36 -0.76 -2.28
N GLN A 26 6.92 -2.02 -2.29
CA GLN A 26 6.91 -2.82 -3.51
C GLN A 26 6.01 -2.23 -4.59
N ALA A 27 4.81 -1.76 -4.22
CA ALA A 27 3.89 -1.19 -5.19
C ALA A 27 4.46 0.09 -5.83
N LEU A 28 5.03 0.99 -5.03
CA LEU A 28 5.67 2.21 -5.53
C LEU A 28 6.89 1.91 -6.40
N HIS A 29 7.69 0.92 -6.02
CA HIS A 29 8.85 0.49 -6.80
C HIS A 29 8.43 -0.04 -8.18
N THR A 30 7.38 -0.87 -8.24
CA THR A 30 6.83 -1.38 -9.50
C THR A 30 6.22 -0.28 -10.37
N LEU A 31 5.52 0.68 -9.77
CA LEU A 31 4.95 1.83 -10.47
C LEU A 31 5.99 2.91 -10.84
N CYS A 32 7.26 2.72 -10.48
CA CYS A 32 8.37 3.66 -10.69
C CYS A 32 8.07 5.08 -10.16
N VAL A 33 7.29 5.17 -9.08
CA VAL A 33 6.87 6.45 -8.49
C VAL A 33 8.00 6.98 -7.62
N LYS A 34 8.66 8.03 -8.09
CA LYS A 34 9.71 8.74 -7.34
C LYS A 34 9.14 9.76 -6.36
N ASP A 35 8.05 10.42 -6.72
CA ASP A 35 7.48 11.46 -5.88
C ASP A 35 6.57 10.84 -4.82
N ARG A 36 6.87 11.12 -3.55
CA ARG A 36 6.16 10.51 -2.42
C ARG A 36 4.96 11.34 -1.97
N ASP A 37 4.81 12.54 -2.54
CA ASP A 37 3.66 13.42 -2.39
C ASP A 37 2.73 13.36 -3.61
N ASP A 38 3.01 12.48 -4.58
CA ASP A 38 2.09 12.22 -5.69
C ASP A 38 0.75 11.71 -5.14
N PRO A 39 -0.40 12.20 -5.65
CA PRO A 39 -1.73 11.71 -5.28
C PRO A 39 -1.88 10.20 -5.52
N LEU A 40 -1.12 9.68 -6.48
CA LEU A 40 -1.03 8.25 -6.78
C LEU A 40 -0.57 7.44 -5.57
N THR A 41 0.34 7.98 -4.77
CA THR A 41 0.85 7.30 -3.57
C THR A 41 -0.21 7.17 -2.48
N GLU A 42 -1.13 8.12 -2.37
CA GLU A 42 -2.27 8.03 -1.45
C GLU A 42 -3.28 6.98 -1.94
N MET A 43 -3.55 6.95 -3.24
CA MET A 43 -4.43 5.94 -3.84
C MET A 43 -3.89 4.52 -3.64
N VAL A 44 -2.60 4.30 -3.86
CA VAL A 44 -1.92 3.02 -3.64
C VAL A 44 -1.99 2.64 -2.15
N ALA A 45 -1.67 3.57 -1.24
CA ALA A 45 -1.74 3.32 0.20
C ALA A 45 -3.15 2.88 0.63
N SER A 46 -4.19 3.59 0.19
CA SER A 46 -5.59 3.29 0.52
C SER A 46 -6.01 1.89 0.04
N LYS A 47 -5.65 1.52 -1.20
CA LYS A 47 -5.92 0.17 -1.74
C LYS A 47 -5.21 -0.92 -0.95
N ILE A 48 -3.94 -0.73 -0.63
CA ILE A 48 -3.13 -1.70 0.12
C ILE A 48 -3.72 -1.94 1.52
N ILE A 49 -4.11 -0.88 2.22
CA ILE A 49 -4.75 -1.01 3.54
C ILE A 49 -6.06 -1.79 3.43
N ARG A 50 -6.89 -1.48 2.44
CA ARG A 50 -8.17 -2.17 2.22
C ARG A 50 -7.97 -3.66 1.94
N ILE A 51 -7.02 -4.02 1.08
CA ILE A 51 -6.72 -5.42 0.75
C ILE A 51 -6.16 -6.14 1.98
N ALA A 52 -5.20 -5.52 2.69
CA ALA A 52 -4.59 -6.09 3.89
C ALA A 52 -5.57 -6.30 5.06
N GLN A 53 -6.65 -5.51 5.11
CA GLN A 53 -7.72 -5.67 6.10
C GLN A 53 -8.76 -6.72 5.69
N THR A 54 -8.92 -6.97 4.39
CA THR A 54 -9.91 -7.91 3.86
C THR A 54 -9.40 -9.34 3.90
N GLU A 55 -8.13 -9.56 3.59
CA GLU A 55 -7.55 -10.89 3.52
C GLU A 55 -6.10 -10.92 4.01
N VAL A 56 -5.70 -12.05 4.61
CA VAL A 56 -4.33 -12.28 5.09
C VAL A 56 -3.46 -12.72 3.92
N LEU A 57 -3.00 -11.74 3.15
CA LEU A 57 -2.14 -11.95 1.98
C LEU A 57 -0.67 -11.62 2.26
N ALA A 58 0.21 -12.20 1.46
CA ALA A 58 1.62 -11.82 1.46
C ALA A 58 1.78 -10.38 0.94
N PRO A 59 2.79 -9.62 1.40
CA PRO A 59 2.99 -8.22 0.96
C PRO A 59 3.06 -8.06 -0.56
N ALA A 60 3.69 -9.00 -1.26
CA ALA A 60 3.79 -9.01 -2.71
C ALA A 60 2.44 -9.17 -3.42
N GLU A 61 1.57 -10.05 -2.88
CA GLU A 61 0.22 -10.25 -3.40
C GLU A 61 -0.63 -8.99 -3.20
N ILE A 62 -0.52 -8.36 -2.02
CA ILE A 62 -1.22 -7.11 -1.70
C ILE A 62 -0.77 -5.99 -2.67
N ALA A 63 0.54 -5.88 -2.92
CA ALA A 63 1.11 -4.90 -3.85
C ALA A 63 0.59 -5.12 -5.29
N ALA A 64 0.66 -6.36 -5.78
CA ALA A 64 0.22 -6.72 -7.12
C ALA A 64 -1.28 -6.47 -7.31
N LEU A 65 -2.10 -6.84 -6.32
CA LEU A 65 -3.54 -6.57 -6.34
C LEU A 65 -3.83 -5.07 -6.31
N ALA A 66 -3.14 -4.29 -5.48
CA ALA A 66 -3.34 -2.85 -5.40
C ALA A 66 -2.99 -2.14 -6.72
N ILE A 67 -1.93 -2.57 -7.39
CA ILE A 67 -1.55 -2.08 -8.73
C ILE A 67 -2.62 -2.47 -9.76
N LYS A 68 -3.01 -3.75 -9.80
CA LYS A 68 -4.02 -4.24 -10.75
C LYS A 68 -5.35 -3.48 -10.58
N GLU A 69 -5.77 -3.27 -9.33
CA GLU A 69 -6.95 -2.47 -8.98
C GLU A 69 -6.83 -0.99 -9.33
N LEU A 70 -5.62 -0.46 -9.52
CA LEU A 70 -5.35 0.91 -9.92
C LEU A 70 -5.32 1.07 -11.44
N GLU A 71 -4.78 0.08 -12.15
CA GLU A 71 -4.75 0.02 -13.63
C GLU A 71 -6.12 -0.26 -14.25
N THR A 72 -7.02 -0.95 -13.54
CA THR A 72 -8.38 -1.26 -14.01
C THR A 72 -9.35 -0.07 -13.87
N ARG A 73 -8.85 1.18 -13.88
CA ARG A 73 -9.63 2.39 -13.62
C ARG A 73 -9.60 3.38 -14.78
#